data_AF-A0A4P8IE78-F1
#
_entry.id   AF-A0A4P8IE78-F1
#
_cell.length_a   1.000
_cell.length_b   1.000
_cell.length_c   1.000
_cell.angle_alpha   90.00
_cell.angle_beta   90.00
_cell.angle_gamma   90.00
#
_symmetry.space_group_name_H-M   'P 1'
#
loop_
_entity.id
_entity.type
_entity.pdbx_description
1 polymer ?
#
loop_
_entity_poly.entity_id
_entity_poly.type
_entity_poly.pdbx_seq_one_letter_code
_entity_poly.pdbx_strand_id
1 'polypeptide(L)'
;MLTGEEIREKPEVKQNKIAHKEFLRIKKLLKNIEKNDDLYGVVINRYCLLYAECFEFEQKREKMFEQLCDLQEKENELIEHEEMTLKEFYGMENSMQKNLIALDRQVQSKRKMLLEIEKENIMTIASALRSVPKKTEKKKNPLMEALNGS
;
A
#
# COMPACT_ATOMS: atom_id res chain seq x y z
N MET A 1 12.32 24.60 5.20
CA MET A 1 12.19 23.34 5.97
C MET A 1 11.11 23.52 7.01
N LEU A 2 10.30 22.49 7.27
CA LEU A 2 9.09 22.62 8.11
C LEU A 2 9.36 22.29 9.59
N THR A 3 10.36 21.46 9.93
CA THR A 3 10.84 21.33 11.33
C THR A 3 12.36 21.10 11.45
N GLY A 4 12.97 20.42 10.47
CA GLY A 4 14.39 20.03 10.52
C GLY A 4 14.68 18.76 11.32
N GLU A 5 13.66 18.13 11.92
CA GLU A 5 13.79 16.84 12.58
C GLU A 5 13.60 15.69 11.58
N GLU A 6 14.44 14.66 11.63
CA GLU A 6 14.29 13.48 10.75
C GLU A 6 13.14 12.57 11.22
N ILE A 7 12.40 11.98 10.27
CA ILE A 7 11.34 11.01 10.57
C ILE A 7 11.80 9.88 11.51
N ARG A 8 10.97 9.61 12.51
CA ARG A 8 11.20 8.55 13.51
C ARG A 8 10.24 7.38 13.35
N GLU A 9 10.78 6.20 13.58
CA GLU A 9 10.01 4.96 13.60
C GLU A 9 9.27 4.83 14.94
N LYS A 10 7.99 4.48 14.89
CA LYS A 10 7.18 4.20 16.07
C LYS A 10 7.39 2.77 16.59
N PRO A 11 7.19 2.51 17.90
CA PRO A 11 7.36 1.19 18.48
C PRO A 11 6.57 0.08 17.78
N GLU A 12 5.33 0.36 17.37
CA GLU A 12 4.44 -0.61 16.73
C GLU A 12 4.95 -1.02 15.34
N VAL A 13 5.54 -0.06 14.60
CA VAL A 13 6.18 -0.33 13.30
C VAL A 13 7.43 -1.18 13.49
N LYS A 14 8.26 -0.84 14.48
CA LYS A 14 9.49 -1.57 14.79
C LYS A 14 9.24 -3.02 15.21
N GLN A 15 8.13 -3.28 15.90
CA GLN A 15 7.73 -4.63 16.34
C GLN A 15 7.21 -5.49 15.18
N ASN A 16 6.63 -4.90 14.14
CA ASN A 16 6.20 -5.62 12.94
C ASN A 16 7.33 -5.70 11.91
N LYS A 17 7.87 -6.89 11.65
CA LYS A 17 9.03 -7.09 10.75
C LYS A 17 8.80 -6.55 9.33
N ILE A 18 7.59 -6.67 8.80
CA ILE A 18 7.25 -6.21 7.44
C ILE A 18 7.17 -4.68 7.42
N ALA A 19 6.46 -4.11 8.40
CA ALA A 19 6.34 -2.66 8.54
C ALA A 19 7.69 -1.99 8.79
N HIS A 20 8.52 -2.56 9.66
CA HIS A 20 9.88 -2.09 9.95
C HIS A 20 10.74 -2.02 8.68
N LYS A 21 10.77 -3.11 7.90
CA LYS A 21 11.52 -3.17 6.65
C LYS A 21 11.06 -2.09 5.67
N GLU A 22 9.74 -1.90 5.57
CA GLU A 22 9.15 -0.90 4.69
C GLU A 22 9.44 0.54 5.15
N PHE A 23 9.40 0.78 6.46
CA PHE A 23 9.76 2.08 7.05
C PHE A 23 11.20 2.45 6.73
N LEU A 24 12.15 1.52 6.91
CA LEU A 24 13.55 1.75 6.58
C LEU A 24 13.74 2.06 5.08
N ARG A 25 13.01 1.35 4.21
CA ARG A 25 13.02 1.59 2.75
C ARG A 25 12.56 3.02 2.43
N ILE A 26 11.39 3.41 2.94
CA ILE A 26 10.81 4.73 2.69
C ILE A 26 11.66 5.84 3.29
N LYS A 27 12.16 5.67 4.52
CA LYS A 27 13.06 6.64 5.16
C LYS A 27 14.30 6.93 4.31
N LYS A 28 14.93 5.88 3.75
CA LYS A 28 16.06 6.03 2.85
C LYS A 28 15.68 6.82 1.58
N LEU A 29 14.53 6.49 0.97
CA LEU A 29 14.07 7.18 -0.25
C LEU A 29 13.74 8.65 0.01
N LEU A 30 13.01 8.96 1.08
CA LEU A 30 12.67 10.33 1.45
C LEU A 30 13.91 11.16 1.80
N LYS A 31 14.92 10.56 2.41
CA LYS A 31 16.20 11.22 2.70
C LYS A 31 16.93 11.63 1.41
N ASN A 32 16.92 10.77 0.40
CA ASN A 32 17.56 11.05 -0.89
C ASN A 32 16.93 12.23 -1.65
N ILE A 33 15.68 12.57 -1.37
CA ILE A 33 14.97 13.70 -1.98
C ILE A 33 14.77 14.88 -1.00
N GLU A 34 15.43 14.84 0.16
CA GLU A 34 15.35 15.87 1.21
C GLU A 34 13.92 16.12 1.72
N LYS A 35 13.10 15.05 1.81
CA LYS A 35 11.70 15.07 2.31
C LYS A 35 11.49 14.21 3.56
N ASN A 36 12.55 13.88 4.29
CA ASN A 36 12.49 13.03 5.48
C ASN A 36 12.19 13.78 6.78
N ASP A 37 11.32 14.79 6.74
CA ASP A 37 10.94 15.61 7.92
C ASP A 37 9.90 14.88 8.80
N ASP A 38 10.06 14.90 10.12
CA ASP A 38 9.21 14.18 11.09
C ASP A 38 7.73 14.61 11.06
N LEU A 39 7.42 15.77 10.46
CA LEU A 39 6.04 16.17 10.17
C LEU A 39 5.28 15.11 9.35
N TYR A 40 5.97 14.37 8.48
CA TYR A 40 5.39 13.26 7.71
C TYR A 40 5.39 11.94 8.49
N GLY A 41 6.12 11.86 9.62
CA GLY A 41 6.39 10.63 10.37
C GLY A 41 5.12 9.87 10.75
N VAL A 42 4.07 10.56 11.20
CA VAL A 42 2.79 9.91 11.56
C VAL A 42 2.18 9.16 10.38
N VAL A 43 2.15 9.78 9.20
CA VAL A 43 1.54 9.20 7.99
C VAL A 43 2.41 8.08 7.45
N ILE A 44 3.73 8.24 7.44
CA ILE A 44 4.67 7.20 7.00
C ILE A 44 4.59 5.96 7.89
N ASN A 45 4.54 6.11 9.21
CA ASN A 45 4.39 4.96 10.12
C ASN A 45 3.06 4.24 9.89
N ARG A 46 1.95 4.98 9.69
CA ARG A 46 0.65 4.39 9.35
C ARG A 46 0.68 3.64 8.02
N TYR A 47 1.34 4.20 7.01
CA TYR A 47 1.54 3.54 5.72
C TYR A 47 2.25 2.19 5.88
N CYS A 48 3.32 2.15 6.67
CA CYS A 48 4.11 0.93 6.88
C CYS A 48 3.30 -0.18 7.59
N LEU A 49 2.49 0.18 8.58
CA LEU A 49 1.57 -0.78 9.22
C LEU A 49 0.52 -1.28 8.23
N LEU A 50 -0.10 -0.39 7.47
CA LEU A 50 -1.12 -0.75 6.49
C LEU A 50 -0.53 -1.63 5.37
N TYR A 51 0.71 -1.38 4.97
CA TYR A 51 1.45 -2.20 4.01
C TYR A 51 1.65 -3.61 4.54
N ALA A 52 2.10 -3.75 5.80
CA ALA A 52 2.24 -5.04 6.45
C ALA A 52 0.90 -5.79 6.56
N GLU A 53 -0.16 -5.11 6.99
CA GLU A 53 -1.50 -5.70 7.03
C GLU A 53 -1.96 -6.16 5.63
N CYS A 54 -1.74 -5.37 4.58
CA CYS A 54 -2.09 -5.75 3.21
C CYS A 54 -1.37 -7.04 2.80
N PHE A 55 -0.07 -7.11 3.04
CA PHE A 55 0.75 -8.28 2.75
C PHE A 55 0.30 -9.54 3.52
N GLU A 56 -0.08 -9.40 4.79
CA GLU A 56 -0.61 -10.50 5.59
C GLU A 56 -1.96 -11.00 5.06
N PHE A 57 -2.84 -10.09 4.62
CA PHE A 57 -4.12 -10.47 4.01
C PHE A 57 -3.94 -11.15 2.65
N GLU A 58 -2.95 -10.73 1.86
CA GLU A 58 -2.59 -11.40 0.61
C GLU A 58 -2.13 -12.84 0.84
N GLN A 59 -1.27 -13.08 1.84
CA GLN A 59 -0.87 -14.43 2.23
C GLN A 59 -2.03 -15.30 2.71
N LYS A 60 -2.95 -14.73 3.51
CA LYS A 60 -4.15 -15.45 3.96
C LYS A 60 -5.05 -15.84 2.79
N ARG A 61 -5.19 -14.95 1.80
CA ARG A 61 -5.96 -15.20 0.58
C ARG A 61 -5.31 -16.33 -0.24
N GLU A 62 -3.99 -16.29 -0.41
CA GLU A 62 -3.26 -17.33 -1.15
C GLU A 62 -3.41 -18.69 -0.48
N LYS A 63 -3.19 -18.76 0.84
CA LYS A 63 -3.38 -20.00 1.60
C LYS A 63 -4.81 -20.55 1.51
N MET A 64 -5.82 -19.68 1.55
CA MET A 64 -7.22 -20.10 1.40
C MET A 64 -7.48 -20.65 -0.01
N PHE A 65 -6.83 -20.09 -1.04
CA PHE A 65 -6.91 -20.58 -2.40
C PHE A 65 -6.25 -21.96 -2.54
N GLU A 66 -5.05 -22.13 -2.00
CA GLU A 66 -4.37 -23.44 -1.94
C GLU A 66 -5.25 -24.50 -1.26
N GLN A 67 -5.82 -24.18 -0.09
CA GLN A 67 -6.72 -25.08 0.63
C GLN A 67 -7.99 -25.43 -0.16
N LEU A 68 -8.50 -24.52 -0.99
CA LEU A 68 -9.64 -24.78 -1.86
C LEU A 68 -9.26 -25.75 -2.98
N CYS A 69 -8.09 -25.56 -3.61
CA CYS A 69 -7.56 -26.49 -4.60
C CYS A 69 -7.34 -27.89 -3.99
N ASP A 70 -6.72 -27.97 -2.81
CA ASP A 70 -6.51 -29.23 -2.10
C ASP A 70 -7.82 -29.96 -1.80
N LEU A 71 -8.88 -29.22 -1.46
CA LEU A 71 -10.22 -29.79 -1.25
C LEU A 71 -10.78 -30.35 -2.56
N GLN A 72 -10.70 -29.58 -3.65
CA GLN A 72 -11.19 -29.97 -4.96
C GLN A 72 -10.48 -31.20 -5.52
N GLU A 73 -9.16 -31.30 -5.32
CA GLU A 73 -8.38 -32.47 -5.75
C GLU A 73 -8.77 -33.74 -5.00
N LYS A 74 -9.22 -33.62 -3.74
CA LYS A 74 -9.65 -34.74 -2.90
C LYS A 74 -11.12 -35.09 -3.02
N GLU A 75 -11.88 -34.44 -3.91
CA GLU A 75 -13.33 -34.66 -4.06
C GLU A 75 -13.67 -36.14 -4.19
N ASN A 76 -13.09 -36.82 -5.19
CA ASN A 76 -13.41 -38.22 -5.46
C ASN A 76 -13.08 -39.13 -4.27
N GLU A 77 -11.90 -38.97 -3.65
CA GLU A 77 -11.50 -39.78 -2.49
C GLU A 77 -12.45 -39.58 -1.30
N LEU A 78 -12.81 -38.33 -0.99
CA LEU A 78 -13.71 -38.00 0.12
C LEU A 78 -15.12 -38.56 -0.10
N ILE A 79 -15.62 -38.56 -1.34
CA ILE A 79 -16.95 -39.07 -1.69
C ILE A 79 -16.95 -40.62 -1.76
N GLU A 80 -15.96 -41.23 -2.40
CA GLU A 80 -15.87 -42.69 -2.57
C GLU A 80 -15.65 -43.42 -1.23
N HIS A 81 -14.88 -42.82 -0.32
CA HIS A 81 -14.65 -43.36 1.02
C HIS A 81 -15.77 -43.01 2.02
N GLU A 82 -16.86 -42.38 1.58
CA GLU A 82 -17.98 -41.92 2.43
C GLU A 82 -17.53 -41.02 3.61
N GLU A 83 -16.36 -40.36 3.50
CA GLU A 83 -15.88 -39.39 4.49
C GLU A 83 -16.69 -38.08 4.43
N MET A 84 -17.29 -37.79 3.28
CA MET A 84 -18.14 -36.62 3.06
C MET A 84 -19.26 -36.93 2.07
N THR A 85 -20.43 -36.34 2.27
CA THR A 85 -21.49 -36.36 1.24
C THR A 85 -21.26 -35.27 0.19
N LEU A 86 -21.76 -35.46 -1.03
CA LEU A 86 -21.72 -34.43 -2.08
C LEU A 86 -22.28 -33.07 -1.61
N LYS A 87 -23.34 -33.10 -0.79
CA LYS A 87 -23.95 -31.89 -0.26
C LYS A 87 -23.02 -31.16 0.71
N GLU A 88 -22.32 -31.88 1.58
CA GLU A 88 -21.36 -31.31 2.52
C GLU A 88 -20.14 -30.75 1.78
N PHE A 89 -19.65 -31.46 0.76
CA PHE A 89 -18.54 -31.04 -0.06
C PHE A 89 -18.80 -29.69 -0.74
N TYR A 90 -19.84 -29.60 -1.57
CA TYR A 90 -20.19 -28.34 -2.24
C TYR A 90 -20.63 -27.25 -1.25
N GLY A 91 -21.15 -27.63 -0.08
CA GLY A 91 -21.43 -26.70 1.00
C GLY A 91 -20.16 -26.05 1.57
N MET A 92 -19.13 -26.85 1.84
CA MET A 92 -17.83 -26.40 2.31
C MET A 92 -17.10 -25.58 1.25
N GLU A 93 -17.07 -26.06 0.01
CA GLU A 93 -16.47 -25.37 -1.13
C GLU A 93 -17.05 -23.95 -1.30
N ASN A 94 -18.38 -23.83 -1.33
CA ASN A 94 -19.06 -22.53 -1.42
C ASN A 94 -18.71 -21.61 -0.24
N SER A 95 -18.55 -22.15 0.97
CA SER A 95 -18.14 -21.38 2.15
C SER A 95 -16.72 -20.84 1.99
N MET A 96 -15.79 -21.68 1.54
CA MET A 96 -14.40 -21.30 1.28
C MET A 96 -14.31 -20.24 0.17
N GLN A 97 -15.05 -20.41 -0.93
CA GLN A 97 -15.13 -19.44 -2.02
C GLN A 97 -15.66 -18.07 -1.53
N LYS A 98 -16.70 -18.05 -0.68
CA LYS A 98 -17.20 -16.81 -0.05
C LYS A 98 -16.15 -16.15 0.83
N ASN A 99 -15.41 -16.93 1.62
CA ASN A 99 -14.33 -16.42 2.45
C ASN A 99 -13.19 -15.85 1.61
N LEU A 100 -12.84 -16.49 0.49
CA LEU A 100 -11.82 -16.01 -0.44
C LEU A 100 -12.23 -14.65 -1.04
N ILE A 101 -13.48 -14.50 -1.48
CA ILE A 101 -14.02 -13.22 -1.97
C ILE A 101 -13.97 -12.15 -0.87
N ALA A 102 -14.29 -12.50 0.38
CA ALA A 102 -14.22 -11.57 1.50
C ALA A 102 -12.78 -11.10 1.77
N LEU A 103 -11.80 -12.01 1.74
CA LEU A 103 -10.38 -11.68 1.87
C LEU A 103 -9.91 -10.77 0.73
N ASP A 104 -10.29 -11.06 -0.52
CA ASP A 104 -9.91 -10.23 -1.65
C ASP A 104 -10.48 -8.80 -1.53
N ARG A 105 -11.73 -8.66 -1.08
CA ARG A 105 -12.32 -7.34 -0.81
C ARG A 105 -11.53 -6.55 0.24
N GLN A 106 -11.04 -7.21 1.29
CA GLN A 106 -10.20 -6.57 2.30
C GLN A 106 -8.85 -6.12 1.72
N VAL A 107 -8.21 -6.96 0.91
CA VAL A 107 -6.97 -6.61 0.18
C VAL A 107 -7.20 -5.38 -0.70
N GLN A 108 -8.28 -5.36 -1.49
CA GLN A 108 -8.62 -4.22 -2.36
C GLN A 108 -8.86 -2.93 -1.57
N SER A 109 -9.54 -3.01 -0.43
CA SER A 109 -9.74 -1.84 0.45
C SER A 109 -8.40 -1.28 0.96
N LYS A 110 -7.50 -2.16 1.43
CA LYS A 110 -6.17 -1.77 1.91
C LYS A 110 -5.30 -1.16 0.80
N ARG A 111 -5.30 -1.74 -0.39
CA ARG A 111 -4.60 -1.20 -1.57
C ARG A 111 -5.09 0.20 -1.94
N LYS A 112 -6.40 0.44 -1.88
CA LYS A 112 -6.96 1.79 -2.10
C LYS A 112 -6.46 2.76 -1.03
N MET A 113 -6.51 2.38 0.24
CA MET A 113 -6.02 3.23 1.34
C MET A 113 -4.51 3.54 1.21
N LEU A 114 -3.69 2.56 0.80
CA LEU A 114 -2.27 2.77 0.50
C LEU A 114 -2.08 3.79 -0.63
N LEU A 115 -2.79 3.62 -1.74
CA LEU A 115 -2.72 4.52 -2.89
C LEU A 115 -3.12 5.96 -2.54
N GLU A 116 -4.13 6.16 -1.69
CA GLU A 116 -4.52 7.50 -1.24
C GLU A 116 -3.42 8.16 -0.41
N ILE A 117 -2.72 7.42 0.46
CA ILE A 117 -1.55 7.94 1.17
C ILE A 117 -0.42 8.28 0.18
N GLU A 118 -0.15 7.41 -0.78
CA GLU A 118 0.93 7.58 -1.75
C GLU A 118 0.75 8.83 -2.62
N LYS A 119 -0.49 9.13 -3.02
CA LYS A 119 -0.84 10.33 -3.79
C LYS A 119 -0.51 11.62 -3.03
N GLU A 120 -0.59 11.62 -1.71
CA GLU A 120 -0.39 12.83 -0.90
C GLU A 120 1.05 12.96 -0.36
N ASN A 121 1.86 11.90 -0.41
CA ASN A 121 3.19 11.87 0.24
C ASN A 121 4.37 11.71 -0.74
N ILE A 122 4.24 12.21 -1.97
CA ILE A 122 5.33 12.22 -2.98
C ILE A 122 5.77 10.81 -3.43
N MET A 123 4.94 9.79 -3.18
CA MET A 123 5.27 8.39 -3.51
C MET A 123 4.81 7.99 -4.93
N THR A 124 3.97 8.80 -5.57
CA THR A 124 3.58 8.62 -6.98
C THR A 124 4.23 9.66 -7.88
N ILE A 125 4.42 9.34 -9.16
CA ILE A 125 4.95 10.28 -10.17
C ILE A 125 4.11 11.57 -10.19
N ALA A 126 2.78 11.45 -10.16
CA ALA A 126 1.88 12.60 -10.14
C ALA A 126 2.09 13.49 -8.89
N SER A 127 2.21 12.88 -7.71
CA SER A 127 2.46 13.61 -6.46
C SER A 127 3.83 14.31 -6.44
N ALA A 128 4.84 13.69 -7.04
CA ALA A 128 6.16 14.28 -7.21
C ALA A 128 6.11 15.49 -8.17
N LEU A 129 5.43 15.38 -9.30
CA LEU A 129 5.27 16.47 -10.27
C LEU A 129 4.55 17.69 -9.67
N ARG A 130 3.54 17.48 -8.81
CA ARG A 130 2.85 18.56 -8.08
C ARG A 130 3.78 19.34 -7.15
N SER A 131 4.85 18.70 -6.67
CA SER A 131 5.80 19.28 -5.70
C SER A 131 6.94 20.06 -6.35
N VAL A 132 7.10 19.97 -7.69
CA VAL A 132 8.12 20.74 -8.42
C VAL A 132 7.62 22.17 -8.61
N PRO A 133 8.36 23.20 -8.15
CA PRO A 133 7.97 24.59 -8.38
C PRO A 133 7.83 24.87 -9.87
N LYS A 134 6.67 25.38 -10.30
CA LYS A 134 6.50 25.86 -11.67
C LYS A 134 7.47 27.01 -11.89
N LYS A 135 8.34 26.91 -12.91
CA LYS A 135 9.15 28.05 -13.33
C LYS A 135 8.18 29.18 -13.69
N THR A 136 8.13 30.23 -12.89
CA THR A 136 7.52 31.48 -13.32
C THR A 136 8.37 31.99 -14.47
N GLU A 137 7.89 31.87 -15.70
CA GLU A 137 8.40 32.72 -16.76
C GLU A 137 8.29 34.14 -16.22
N LYS A 138 9.44 34.82 -16.05
CA LYS A 138 9.43 36.25 -15.76
C LYS A 138 8.71 36.86 -16.96
N LYS A 139 7.42 37.19 -16.80
CA LYS A 139 6.71 38.04 -17.75
C LYS A 139 7.56 39.31 -17.81
N LYS A 140 8.35 39.45 -18.86
CA LYS A 140 9.03 40.70 -19.13
C LYS A 140 7.93 41.74 -19.20
N ASN A 141 7.94 42.70 -18.27
CA ASN A 141 6.96 43.76 -18.27
C ASN A 141 7.15 44.52 -19.60
N PRO A 142 6.17 44.54 -20.51
CA PRO A 142 6.33 45.20 -21.82
C PRO A 142 6.77 46.67 -21.68
N LEU A 143 6.39 47.33 -20.58
CA LEU A 143 6.82 48.69 -20.24
C LEU A 143 8.32 48.78 -19.90
N MET A 144 8.91 47.76 -19.28
CA MET A 144 10.35 47.72 -18.98
C MET A 144 11.20 47.50 -20.23
N GLU A 145 10.70 46.80 -21.25
CA GLU A 145 11.39 46.70 -22.54
C GLU A 145 11.29 48.01 -23.34
N ALA A 146 10.15 48.71 -23.26
CA ALA A 146 9.97 50.02 -23.89
C ALA A 146 10.84 51.12 -23.25
N LEU A 147 11.04 51.09 -21.93
CA LEU A 147 11.84 52.08 -21.20
C LEU A 147 13.36 51.84 -21.29
N ASN A 148 13.80 50.59 -21.51
CA ASN A 148 15.22 50.26 -21.70
C ASN A 148 15.66 50.28 -23.18
N GLY A 149 14.78 50.73 -24.09
CA GLY A 149 15.01 50.83 -25.52
C GLY A 149 15.25 52.27 -26.01
N SER A 150 16.11 53.03 -25.33
CA SER A 150 16.67 54.32 -25.79
C SER A 150 18.12 54.44 -25.37
#